data_AF-A0A7Y5KJM3-F1
#
_entry.id   AF-A0A7Y5KJM3-F1
#
_cell.length_a   1.000
_cell.length_b   1.000
_cell.length_c   1.000
_cell.angle_alpha   90.00
_cell.angle_beta   90.00
_cell.angle_gamma   90.00
#
_symmetry.space_group_name_H-M   'P 1'
#
loop_
_entity.id
_entity.type
_entity.pdbx_description
1 polymer ?
#
loop_
_entity_poly.entity_id
_entity_poly.type
_entity_poly.pdbx_seq_one_letter_code
_entity_poly.pdbx_strand_id
1 'polypeptide(L)' 'MPNLGAPELIIIAVVLIALFGWKKLPDMARSLGRSARVFKSEVDELKKDGKPAPSDASQSTVQGQAYDP' A
#
# COMPACT_ATOMS: atom_id res chain seq x y z
N MET A 1 20.94 26.65 -11.99
CA MET A 1 19.98 26.11 -11.00
C MET A 1 19.82 24.63 -11.30
N PRO A 2 19.95 23.72 -10.33
CA PRO A 2 19.74 22.29 -10.57
C PRO A 2 18.29 22.09 -11.00
N ASN A 3 18.09 21.68 -12.25
CA ASN A 3 16.76 21.37 -12.76
C ASN A 3 16.50 19.91 -12.38
N LEU A 4 15.66 19.66 -11.38
CA LEU A 4 15.17 18.33 -11.04
C LEU A 4 14.19 17.88 -12.12
N GLY A 5 14.73 17.55 -13.29
CA GLY A 5 13.96 17.11 -14.43
C GLY A 5 13.70 15.61 -14.39
N ALA A 6 12.96 15.14 -15.39
CA ALA A 6 12.84 13.72 -15.70
C ALA A 6 14.19 12.98 -15.75
N PRO A 7 15.29 13.53 -16.33
CA PRO A 7 16.57 12.81 -16.38
C PRO A 7 17.19 12.54 -15.00
N GLU A 8 17.18 13.49 -14.06
CA GLU A 8 17.69 13.28 -12.70
C GLU A 8 16.90 12.19 -11.96
N LEU A 9 15.57 12.16 -12.11
CA LEU A 9 14.75 11.12 -11.48
C LEU A 9 15.05 9.73 -12.04
N ILE A 10 15.32 9.62 -13.35
CA ILE A 10 15.72 8.35 -13.96
C ILE A 10 17.05 7.87 -13.37
N ILE A 11 18.03 8.76 -13.21
CA ILE A 11 19.33 8.41 -12.62
C ILE A 11 19.16 7.90 -11.19
N ILE A 12 18.37 8.59 -10.36
CA ILE A 12 18.09 8.16 -8.98
C ILE A 12 17.39 6.79 -8.98
N ALA A 13 16.39 6.59 -9.85
CA ALA A 13 15.70 5.31 -9.96
C ALA A 13 16.65 4.17 -10.35
N VAL A 14 17.58 4.41 -11.28
CA VAL A 14 18.62 3.43 -11.67
C VAL A 14 19.52 3.10 -10.48
N VAL A 15 19.96 4.10 -9.71
CA VAL A 15 20.78 3.87 -8.50
C VAL A 15 20.01 3.05 -7.46
N LEU A 16 18.74 3.37 -7.20
CA LEU A 16 17.91 2.59 -6.28
C LEU A 16 17.73 1.14 -6.76
N ILE A 17 17.51 0.93 -8.06
CA ILE A 17 17.41 -0.42 -8.65
C ILE A 17 18.75 -1.16 -8.52
N ALA A 18 19.89 -0.49 -8.67
CA ALA A 18 21.20 -1.12 -8.52
C ALA A 18 21.47 -1.56 -7.06
N LEU A 19 21.05 -0.76 -6.07
CA LEU A 19 21.24 -1.06 -4.65
C LEU A 19 20.25 -2.12 -4.11
N PHE A 20 18.97 -1.98 -4.47
CA PHE A 20 17.89 -2.80 -3.90
C PHE A 20 17.42 -3.93 -4.84
N GLY A 21 17.60 -3.76 -6.15
CA GLY A 21 17.14 -4.69 -7.19
C GLY A 21 15.75 -4.35 -7.73
N TRP A 22 15.54 -4.66 -9.02
CA TRP A 22 14.29 -4.37 -9.76
C TRP A 22 13.05 -5.06 -9.18
N LYS A 23 13.20 -6.22 -8.51
CA LYS A 23 12.08 -6.92 -7.85
C LYS A 23 11.75 -6.34 -6.47
N LYS A 24 12.72 -5.77 -5.75
CA LYS A 24 12.49 -5.30 -4.37
C LYS A 24 11.77 -3.97 -4.31
N LEU A 25 12.03 -3.05 -5.24
CA LEU A 25 11.28 -1.78 -5.32
C LEU A 25 9.75 -1.97 -5.39
N PRO A 26 9.20 -2.74 -6.35
CA PRO A 26 7.75 -2.92 -6.45
C PRO A 26 7.19 -3.75 -5.30
N ASP A 27 7.96 -4.69 -4.75
CA ASP A 27 7.54 -5.53 -3.64
C ASP A 27 7.45 -4.74 -2.32
N MET A 28 8.45 -3.90 -2.04
CA MET A 28 8.42 -2.95 -0.93
C MET A 28 7.31 -1.93 -1.09
N ALA A 29 7.10 -1.38 -2.30
CA ALA A 29 6.00 -0.46 -2.56
C ALA A 29 4.62 -1.13 -2.36
N ARG A 30 4.46 -2.40 -2.77
CA ARG A 30 3.21 -3.15 -2.56
C ARG A 30 2.93 -3.44 -1.10
N SER A 31 3.93 -3.88 -0.33
CA SER A 31 3.77 -4.16 1.11
C SER A 31 3.49 -2.87 1.89
N LEU A 32 4.26 -1.80 1.63
CA LEU A 32 4.00 -0.47 2.20
C LEU A 32 2.62 0.07 1.79
N GLY A 33 2.20 -0.16 0.54
CA GLY A 33 0.88 0.26 0.05
C GLY A 33 -0.27 -0.44 0.76
N ARG A 34 -0.14 -1.72 1.13
CA ARG A 34 -1.14 -2.43 1.94
C ARG A 34 -1.25 -1.83 3.33
N SER A 35 -0.12 -1.59 4.01
CA SER A 35 -0.12 -0.96 5.34
C SER A 35 -0.63 0.48 5.30
N ALA A 36 -0.25 1.25 4.27
CA ALA A 36 -0.71 2.62 4.06
C ALA A 36 -2.22 2.68 3.76
N ARG A 37 -2.79 1.69 3.07
CA ARG A 37 -4.24 1.62 2.83
C ARG A 37 -5.00 1.43 4.14
N VAL A 38 -4.56 0.51 5.00
CA VAL A 38 -5.18 0.27 6.31
C VAL A 38 -5.07 1.53 7.18
N PHE A 39 -3.86 2.09 7.29
CA PHE A 39 -3.64 3.33 8.04
C PHE A 39 -4.48 4.48 7.50
N LYS A 40 -4.62 4.60 6.18
CA LYS A 40 -5.45 5.64 5.57
C LYS A 40 -6.94 5.44 5.86
N SER A 41 -7.44 4.20 5.85
CA SER A 41 -8.81 3.91 6.22
C SER A 41 -9.10 4.29 7.68
N GLU A 42 -8.20 3.97 8.60
CA GLU A 42 -8.32 4.35 10.02
C GLU A 42 -8.22 5.87 10.22
N VAL A 43 -7.28 6.55 9.54
CA VAL A 43 -7.16 8.01 9.59
C VAL A 43 -8.36 8.70 8.95
N ASP A 44 -8.90 8.16 7.86
CA ASP A 44 -10.10 8.69 7.24
C ASP A 44 -11.32 8.45 8.14
N GLU A 45 -11.42 7.33 8.84
CA GLU A 45 -12.49 7.04 9.82
C GLU A 45 -12.44 8.00 11.01
N LEU A 46 -11.25 8.25 11.57
CA LEU A 46 -11.02 9.28 12.60
C LEU A 46 -11.42 10.69 12.13
N LYS A 47 -11.24 10.99 10.84
CA LYS A 47 -11.73 12.25 10.24
C LYS A 47 -13.23 12.26 9.98
N LYS A 48 -13.85 11.08 9.88
CA LYS A 48 -15.23 10.86 9.44
C LYS A 48 -16.16 10.51 10.59
N ASP A 49 -15.68 10.45 11.83
CA ASP A 49 -16.39 10.28 13.11
C ASP A 49 -17.42 11.39 13.44
N GLY A 50 -18.15 11.83 12.42
CA GLY A 50 -19.56 12.22 12.49
C GLY A 50 -20.52 11.26 11.76
N LYS A 51 -20.07 10.14 11.16
CA LYS A 51 -20.97 9.11 10.59
C LYS A 51 -20.30 7.75 10.32
N PRO A 52 -20.90 6.61 10.75
CA PRO A 52 -20.29 5.30 10.61
C PRO A 52 -20.29 4.82 9.15
N ALA A 53 -19.16 4.31 8.68
CA ALA A 53 -19.02 3.63 7.39
C ALA A 53 -18.62 2.16 7.62
N PRO A 54 -19.19 1.20 6.87
CA PRO A 54 -18.90 -0.22 7.07
C PRO A 54 -17.48 -0.58 6.60
N SER A 55 -16.71 -1.23 7.47
CA SER A 55 -15.34 -1.65 7.21
C SER A 55 -15.26 -2.88 6.28
N ASP A 56 -14.49 -2.78 5.19
CA ASP A 56 -14.26 -3.82 4.18
C ASP A 56 -13.39 -5.01 4.66
N ALA A 57 -12.89 -4.98 5.90
CA ALA A 57 -12.07 -6.05 6.45
C ALA A 57 -12.86 -7.36 6.70
N SER A 58 -14.20 -7.28 6.71
CA SER A 58 -15.09 -8.41 7.00
C SER A 58 -15.31 -9.36 5.80
N GLN A 59 -14.79 -9.07 4.60
CA GLN A 59 -15.03 -9.91 3.42
C GLN A 59 -13.90 -10.90 3.11
N SER A 60 -12.87 -11.00 3.94
CA SER A 60 -11.76 -11.97 3.76
C SER A 60 -11.74 -13.14 4.74
N THR A 61 -12.79 -13.34 5.56
CA THR A 61 -12.97 -14.63 6.24
C THR A 61 -13.48 -15.65 5.24
N VAL A 62 -12.60 -16.57 4.87
CA VAL A 62 -12.84 -17.85 4.19
C VAL A 62 -14.28 -18.34 4.45
N GLN A 63 -15.06 -18.49 3.38
CA GLN A 63 -16.36 -19.17 3.38
C GLN A 63 -16.24 -20.44 4.21
N GLY A 64 -17.04 -20.54 5.27
CA GLY A 64 -17.11 -21.73 6.10
C GLY A 64 -17.32 -22.97 5.23
N GLN A 65 -16.31 -23.84 5.18
CA GLN A 65 -16.58 -25.24 4.96
C GLN A 65 -17.39 -25.71 6.16
N ALA A 66 -18.71 -25.79 5.96
CA ALA A 66 -19.58 -26.53 6.85
C ALA A 66 -19.04 -27.95 6.94
N TYR A 67 -18.51 -28.29 8.11
CA TYR A 67 -18.29 -29.66 8.52
C TYR A 67 -19.68 -30.30 8.64
N ASP A 68 -20.01 -31.15 7.67
CA ASP A 68 -21.20 -31.99 7.66
C ASP A 68 -20.87 -33.25 8.49
N PRO A 69 -21.54 -33.50 9.63
CA PRO A 69 -21.23 -34.59 10.56
C PRO A 69 -21.61 -35.99 10.05
#